data_AF-A0A926QM56-F1
#
_entry.id   AF-A0A926QM56-F1
#
_cell.length_a   1.000
_cell.length_b   1.000
_cell.length_c   1.000
_cell.angle_alpha   90.00
_cell.angle_beta   90.00
_cell.angle_gamma   90.00
#
_symmetry.space_group_name_H-M   'P 1'
#
loop_
_entity.id
_entity.type
_entity.pdbx_description
1 polymer ?
#
loop_
_entity_poly.entity_id
_entity_poly.type
_entity_poly.pdbx_seq_one_letter_code
_entity_poly.pdbx_strand_id
1 'polypeptide(L)' 'MENPSYTGNLHFHREENIDFITKKRRQVEPDRQIILENTHPAIITLDEHLAVLKRISIKGANKSNGQELHI' A
#
# COMPACT_ATOMS: atom_id res chain seq x y z
N MET A 1 6.29 -1.76 -3.14
CA MET A 1 5.32 -2.32 -4.10
C MET A 1 3.95 -2.24 -3.45
N GLU A 2 3.45 -1.00 -3.24
CA GLU A 2 2.20 -0.75 -2.50
C GLU A 2 1.14 -0.08 -3.38
N ASN A 3 1.44 0.08 -4.68
CA ASN A 3 0.50 0.65 -5.61
C ASN A 3 -0.44 -0.46 -6.13
N PRO A 4 -1.73 -0.45 -5.77
CA PRO A 4 -2.67 -1.47 -6.22
C PRO A 4 -2.95 -1.39 -7.73
N SER A 5 -2.54 -0.31 -8.43
CA SER A 5 -2.68 -0.23 -9.88
C SER A 5 -1.98 -1.37 -10.63
N TYR A 6 -1.00 -2.05 -10.03
CA TYR A 6 -0.39 -3.22 -10.68
C TYR A 6 -1.37 -4.38 -10.91
N THR A 7 -2.48 -4.43 -10.19
CA THR A 7 -3.50 -5.48 -10.32
C THR A 7 -4.58 -5.17 -11.36
N GLY A 8 -4.44 -4.07 -12.12
CA GLY A 8 -5.44 -3.65 -13.13
C GLY A 8 -6.59 -2.82 -12.56
N ASN A 9 -6.60 -2.59 -11.25
CA ASN A 9 -7.63 -1.83 -10.54
C ASN A 9 -7.19 -0.39 -10.31
N LEU A 10 -8.11 0.55 -10.51
CA LEU A 10 -7.88 1.96 -10.24
C LEU A 10 -8.55 2.33 -8.92
N HIS A 11 -7.75 2.78 -7.96
CA HIS A 11 -8.21 3.19 -6.64
C HIS A 11 -8.20 4.71 -6.53
N PHE A 12 -9.39 5.31 -6.46
CA PHE A 12 -9.59 6.73 -6.21
C PHE A 12 -9.90 6.99 -4.73
N HIS A 13 -9.66 8.23 -4.31
CA HIS A 13 -9.96 8.72 -2.95
C HIS A 13 -9.28 7.93 -1.83
N ARG A 14 -8.01 7.56 -2.01
CA ARG A 14 -7.24 6.80 -1.00
C ARG A 14 -6.78 7.66 0.19
N GLU A 15 -6.68 8.97 -0.01
CA GLU A 15 -6.20 9.90 1.01
C GLU A 15 -7.10 11.14 1.07
N GLU A 16 -7.39 11.61 2.28
CA GLU A 16 -8.05 12.89 2.53
C GLU A 16 -7.07 13.85 3.21
N ASN A 17 -7.08 15.12 2.79
CA ASN A 17 -6.31 16.16 3.47
C ASN A 17 -7.01 16.54 4.78
N ILE A 18 -6.32 16.38 5.91
CA ILE A 18 -6.81 16.82 7.21
C ILE A 18 -6.47 18.30 7.43
N ASP A 19 -5.31 18.74 6.95
CA ASP A 19 -4.83 20.09 7.14
C ASP A 19 -4.04 20.54 5.90
N PHE A 20 -4.48 21.64 5.31
CA PHE A 20 -3.89 22.22 4.11
C PHE A 20 -2.54 22.88 4.39
N ILE A 21 -2.37 23.50 5.57
CA ILE A 21 -1.16 24.25 5.91
C ILE A 21 0.00 23.27 6.18
N THR A 22 -0.28 22.23 6.97
CA THR A 22 0.73 21.21 7.30
C THR A 22 0.81 20.09 6.26
N LYS A 23 -0.07 20.12 5.23
CA LYS A 23 -0.22 19.07 4.20
C LYS A 23 -0.41 17.67 4.80
N LYS A 24 -0.98 17.59 6.00
CA LYS A 24 -1.26 16.30 6.67
C LYS A 24 -2.40 15.60 5.95
N ARG A 25 -2.16 14.33 5.63
CA ARG A 25 -3.11 13.45 4.97
C ARG A 25 -3.45 12.27 5.86
N ARG A 26 -4.68 11.81 5.78
CA ARG A 26 -5.15 10.57 6.40
C ARG A 26 -5.56 9.59 5.32
N GLN A 27 -5.18 8.33 5.52
CA GLN A 27 -5.66 7.22 4.71
C GLN A 27 -7.16 7.04 4.95
N VAL A 28 -7.90 6.95 3.85
CA VAL A 28 -9.34 6.76 3.84
C VAL A 28 -9.66 5.28 4.05
N GLU A 29 -10.68 4.99 4.85
CA GLU A 29 -11.16 3.62 5.08
C GLU A 29 -11.49 2.92 3.75
N PRO A 30 -11.19 1.61 3.59
CA PRO A 30 -11.39 0.88 2.33
C PRO A 30 -12.82 1.00 1.79
N ASP A 31 -13.82 1.00 2.66
CA ASP A 31 -15.25 1.07 2.30
C ASP A 31 -15.67 2.44 1.74
N ARG A 32 -14.82 3.47 1.90
CA ARG A 32 -15.02 4.81 1.38
C ARG A 32 -14.15 5.09 0.15
N GLN A 33 -13.32 4.14 -0.26
CA GLN A 33 -12.52 4.25 -1.46
C GLN A 33 -13.35 3.85 -2.68
N ILE A 34 -13.12 4.53 -3.80
CA ILE A 34 -13.77 4.18 -5.06
C ILE A 34 -12.81 3.26 -5.81
N ILE A 35 -13.21 2.00 -5.99
CA ILE A 35 -12.42 0.99 -6.70
C ILE A 35 -13.08 0.74 -8.06
N LEU A 36 -12.36 1.04 -9.13
CA LEU A 36 -12.76 0.68 -10.49
C LEU A 36 -11.95 -0.54 -10.93
N GLU A 37 -12.65 -1.66 -11.12
CA GLU A 37 -12.02 -2.92 -11.49
C GLU A 37 -11.68 -2.99 -12.99
N ASN A 38 -10.61 -3.70 -13.34
CA ASN A 38 -10.23 -4.03 -14.72
C ASN A 38 -10.14 -2.81 -15.66
N THR A 39 -9.62 -1.68 -15.17
CA THR A 39 -9.46 -0.47 -15.99
C THR A 39 -8.38 -0.65 -17.05
N HIS A 40 -7.40 -1.51 -16.79
CA HIS A 40 -6.34 -1.87 -17.73
C HIS A 40 -5.84 -3.29 -17.45
N PRO A 41 -5.08 -3.90 -18.38
CA PRO A 41 -4.48 -5.21 -18.15
C PRO A 41 -3.62 -5.21 -16.88
N ALA A 42 -3.84 -6.20 -16.02
CA ALA A 42 -3.05 -6.38 -14.81
C ALA A 42 -1.60 -6.73 -15.19
N ILE A 43 -0.64 -6.09 -14.53
CA ILE A 43 0.80 -6.39 -14.71
C ILE A 43 1.18 -7.61 -13.88
N ILE A 44 0.59 -7.72 -12.68
CA ILE A 44 0.72 -8.87 -11.78
C ILE A 44 -0.67 -9.24 -11.26
N THR A 45 -0.85 -10.50 -10.88
CA THR A 45 -2.12 -10.94 -10.30
C THR A 45 -2.32 -10.36 -8.90
N LEU A 46 -3.57 -10.29 -8.44
CA LEU A 46 -3.91 -9.84 -7.09
C LEU A 46 -3.21 -10.70 -6.01
N ASP A 47 -3.16 -12.01 -6.23
CA ASP A 47 -2.52 -12.96 -5.30
C ASP A 47 -1.02 -12.69 -5.16
N GLU A 48 -0.31 -12.51 -6.28
CA GLU A 48 1.12 -12.16 -6.28
C GLU A 48 1.37 -10.83 -5.58
N HIS A 49 0.52 -9.83 -5.82
CA HIS A 49 0.60 -8.54 -5.16
C HIS A 49 0.45 -8.68 -3.64
N LEU A 50 -0.54 -9.44 -3.17
CA LEU A 50 -0.76 -9.71 -1.74
C LEU A 50 0.41 -10.49 -1.11
N ALA A 51 0.96 -11.48 -1.81
CA ALA A 51 2.11 -12.25 -1.35
C ALA A 51 3.35 -11.36 -1.15
N VAL A 52 3.60 -10.41 -2.05
CA VAL A 52 4.68 -9.44 -1.92
C VAL A 52 4.45 -8.49 -0.74
N LEU A 53 3.24 -7.94 -0.59
CA LEU A 53 2.90 -7.07 0.54
C LEU A 53 3.10 -7.76 1.88
N LYS A 54 2.70 -9.02 2.00
CA LYS A 54 2.92 -9.83 3.20
C LYS A 54 4.41 -10.00 3.50
N ARG A 55 5.23 -10.29 2.49
CA ARG A 55 6.69 -10.39 2.64
C ARG A 55 7.33 -9.07 3.06
N ILE A 56 6.88 -7.94 2.50
CA ILE A 56 7.34 -6.60 2.88
C ILE A 56 6.97 -6.29 4.33
N SER A 57 5.73 -6.59 4.74
CA SER A 57 5.26 -6.39 6.11
C SER A 57 6.09 -7.21 7.11
N ILE A 58 6.32 -8.49 6.85
CA ILE A 58 7.17 -9.36 7.68
C ILE A 58 8.60 -8.82 7.74
N LYS A 59 9.16 -8.40 6.60
CA LYS A 59 10.51 -7.79 6.55
C LYS A 59 10.57 -6.47 7.33
N GLY A 60 9.52 -5.66 7.29
CA GLY A 60 9.41 -4.41 8.05
C GLY A 60 9.35 -4.65 9.56
N ALA A 61 8.54 -5.62 10.00
CA ALA A 61 8.47 -6.05 11.39
C ALA A 61 9.81 -6.60 11.90
N ASN A 62 10.50 -7.41 11.09
CA ASN A 62 11.79 -8.00 11.43
C ASN A 62 12.97 -7.01 11.35
N LYS A 63 12.78 -5.79 10.82
CA LYS A 63 13.80 -4.73 10.81
C LYS A 63 13.81 -3.89 12.09
N SER A 64 12.89 -4.13 13.02
CA SER A 64 12.92 -3.52 14.36
C SER A 64 13.48 -4.53 15.37
N ASN A 65 14.79 -4.72 15.32
CA ASN A 65 15.63 -5.02 16.47
C ASN A 65 17.08 -4.81 16.02
N GLY A 66 17.71 -3.74 16.51
CA GLY A 66 19.10 -3.39 16.23
C GLY A 66 20.09 -4.43 16.76
N GLN A 67 20.21 -5.55 16.07
CA GLN A 67 21.33 -6.49 16.22
C GLN A 67 22.41 -6.19 15.16
N GLU A 68 22.93 -4.97 15.23
CA GLU A 68 24.37 -4.76 14.98
C GLU A 68 25.07 -4.94 16.33
N LEU A 69 25.13 -6.19 16.81
CA LEU A 69 26.00 -6.55 17.92
C LEU A 69 27.40 -6.77 17.34
N HIS A 70 28.25 -5.78 17.59
CA HIS A 70 29.71 -5.84 17.71
C HIS A 70 30.32 -7.25 17.55
N ILE A 71 31.18 -7.39 16.54
CA ILE A 71 32.30 -8.34 16.53
C ILE A 71 33.58 -7.51 16.59
#